data_AF-A0A2V8VG04-F1
#
_entry.id   AF-A0A2V8VG04-F1
#
_cell.length_a   1.000
_cell.length_b   1.000
_cell.length_c   1.000
_cell.angle_alpha   90.00
_cell.angle_beta   90.00
_cell.angle_gamma   90.00
#
_symmetry.space_group_name_H-M   'P 1'
#
loop_
_entity.id
_entity.type
_entity.pdbx_description
1 polymer ?
#
loop_
_entity_poly.entity_id
_entity_poly.type
_entity_poly.pdbx_seq_one_letter_code
_entity_poly.pdbx_strand_id
1 'polypeptide(L)'
;MLAYPVPPAEDLDRDGRRARSRGLLANKYLRDPIHGSISFDKEREKLIIDLINTREFQRLRRIRQLGALFLTFHGAEHTRFTHSLGVAFMAKRIFDALLAASQIPQKGRALERTRLVAIAAALLHDVGHGPFSHLYEKVFNDRKHEEWTRLIIHNTRGETGRLLRQAGMVEDVLAVYDRAYTPPFVSDIVSSQLDADRLDYLLRDSFMTGVAYGQYDLEWILTNLRLARRGREGGAKGSAGETGGRKRAARDGADGDLHLAINGTKGYHAAEQFVIGRYLMYQQVYYHKTSRAAEQMIRTALQRLVDAHSESNRLPDPCPESIGRLVVTRGNLPVDDFLRLDDWLFLSAFQEWSLQPPGRVDPILRDLCDRITRRHLFKTVRLVTDTRHKAFGQAIEELSGLFRKKGFDPRYYLLEDDATDLPYRDLAYSDRMGTAPEDIGLAVRGRIIGYMSERTVSPLIDSIRNEPRKLQRLCFPEAMRSVVERRLKPFIASERQ
;
A
#
# COMPACT_ATOMS: atom_id res chain seq x y z
N MET A 1 14.25 -24.49 -14.71
CA MET A 1 15.08 -24.00 -15.83
C MET A 1 14.17 -23.20 -16.74
N LEU A 2 14.20 -21.87 -16.64
CA LEU A 2 13.42 -20.99 -17.52
C LEU A 2 14.35 -20.51 -18.64
N ALA A 3 14.00 -20.86 -19.88
CA ALA A 3 14.73 -20.45 -21.08
C ALA A 3 14.54 -18.94 -21.29
N TYR A 4 15.65 -18.19 -21.35
CA TYR A 4 15.64 -16.78 -21.72
C TYR A 4 15.31 -16.63 -23.22
N PRO A 5 14.48 -15.66 -23.63
CA PRO A 5 14.25 -15.39 -25.04
C PRO A 5 15.53 -14.83 -25.69
N VAL A 6 15.90 -15.41 -26.82
CA VAL A 6 16.98 -14.96 -27.70
C VAL A 6 16.57 -13.60 -28.31
N PRO A 7 17.45 -12.58 -28.35
CA PRO A 7 17.12 -11.31 -28.97
C PRO A 7 16.87 -11.49 -30.49
N PRO A 8 15.99 -10.68 -31.10
CA PRO A 8 15.71 -10.78 -32.53
C PRO A 8 16.95 -10.45 -33.38
N ALA A 9 17.07 -11.11 -34.53
CA ALA A 9 18.14 -10.90 -35.49
C ALA A 9 18.13 -9.48 -36.08
N GLU A 10 19.31 -8.92 -36.33
CA GLU A 10 19.51 -7.55 -36.83
C GLU A 10 18.99 -7.37 -38.26
N ASP A 11 18.08 -6.41 -38.49
CA ASP A 11 17.62 -6.01 -39.83
C ASP A 11 18.68 -5.12 -40.51
N LEU A 12 19.19 -5.58 -41.66
CA LEU A 12 20.03 -4.81 -42.58
C LEU A 12 19.16 -4.12 -43.65
N ASP A 13 19.50 -2.88 -44.04
CA ASP A 13 18.81 -2.22 -45.16
C ASP A 13 19.28 -2.74 -46.54
N ARG A 14 18.57 -2.34 -47.60
CA ARG A 14 18.77 -2.79 -48.98
C ARG A 14 20.15 -2.46 -49.59
N ASP A 15 20.93 -1.56 -48.98
CA ASP A 15 22.27 -1.14 -49.42
C ASP A 15 23.40 -1.75 -48.56
N GLY A 16 23.11 -2.68 -47.65
CA GLY A 16 24.13 -3.40 -46.88
C GLY A 16 24.92 -2.51 -45.92
N ARG A 17 24.44 -1.30 -45.64
CA ARG A 17 25.03 -0.41 -44.62
C ARG A 17 24.35 -0.69 -43.29
N ARG A 18 25.14 -0.77 -42.22
CA ARG A 18 24.62 -0.72 -40.85
C ARG A 18 23.78 0.56 -40.72
N ALA A 19 22.46 0.42 -40.59
CA ALA A 19 21.61 1.51 -40.15
C ALA A 19 22.26 2.08 -38.88
N ARG A 20 22.63 3.37 -38.89
CA ARG A 20 23.16 4.00 -37.67
C ARG A 20 22.15 3.74 -36.57
N SER A 21 22.52 2.91 -35.61
CA SER A 21 21.69 2.45 -34.52
C SER A 21 21.31 3.62 -33.61
N ARG A 22 20.28 4.38 -34.01
CA ARG A 22 19.53 5.26 -33.09
C ARG A 22 18.78 4.45 -32.02
N GLY A 23 18.80 3.11 -32.08
CA GLY A 23 17.85 2.22 -31.42
C GLY A 23 18.31 1.40 -30.20
N LEU A 24 19.49 1.62 -29.60
CA LEU A 24 19.92 0.86 -28.41
C LEU A 24 20.13 1.70 -27.14
N LEU A 25 20.12 3.02 -27.25
CA LEU A 25 20.27 3.95 -26.12
C LEU A 25 18.95 4.61 -25.69
N ALA A 26 17.82 4.31 -26.34
CA ALA A 26 16.54 5.03 -26.18
C ALA A 26 15.86 4.83 -24.82
N ASN A 27 16.10 3.71 -24.14
CA ASN A 27 15.46 3.39 -22.86
C ASN A 27 16.50 3.27 -21.72
N LYS A 28 16.12 3.69 -20.51
CA LYS A 28 16.76 3.29 -19.24
C LYS A 28 16.10 1.99 -18.77
N TYR A 29 16.90 0.97 -18.52
CA TYR A 29 16.44 -0.33 -18.04
C TYR A 29 16.83 -0.55 -16.58
N LEU A 30 15.92 -1.15 -15.81
CA LEU A 30 16.11 -1.58 -14.43
C LEU A 30 15.65 -3.03 -14.33
N ARG A 31 16.51 -3.90 -13.79
CA ARG A 31 16.15 -5.31 -13.55
C ARG A 31 15.22 -5.38 -12.35
N ASP A 32 14.14 -6.13 -12.51
CA ASP A 32 13.15 -6.37 -11.46
C ASP A 32 12.74 -7.85 -11.48
N PRO A 33 12.72 -8.56 -10.34
CA PRO A 33 12.40 -9.99 -10.32
C PRO A 33 10.95 -10.30 -10.64
N ILE A 34 10.04 -9.33 -10.51
CA ILE A 34 8.59 -9.52 -10.74
C ILE A 34 8.25 -9.24 -12.19
N HIS A 35 8.72 -8.09 -12.70
CA HIS A 35 8.37 -7.59 -14.04
C HIS A 35 9.48 -7.82 -15.09
N GLY A 36 10.55 -8.52 -14.71
CA GLY A 36 11.71 -8.80 -15.55
C GLY A 36 12.58 -7.57 -15.82
N SER A 37 12.20 -6.75 -16.81
CA SER A 37 12.94 -5.54 -17.19
C SER A 37 12.00 -4.33 -17.21
N ILE A 38 12.03 -3.55 -16.12
CA ILE A 38 11.38 -2.26 -16.07
C ILE A 38 12.13 -1.31 -17.00
N SER A 39 11.41 -0.59 -17.86
CA SER A 39 12.02 0.31 -18.83
C SER A 39 11.30 1.65 -18.93
N PHE A 40 12.10 2.71 -19.02
CA PHE A 40 11.61 4.08 -19.25
C PHE A 40 12.34 4.73 -20.44
N ASP A 41 11.60 5.36 -21.34
CA ASP A 41 12.11 6.10 -22.49
C ASP A 41 12.86 7.35 -22.03
N LYS A 42 14.11 7.51 -22.46
CA LYS A 42 15.01 8.59 -22.01
C LYS A 42 14.58 9.97 -22.49
N GLU A 43 13.79 10.05 -23.55
CA GLU A 43 13.31 11.32 -24.10
C GLU A 43 11.88 11.57 -23.61
N ARG A 44 10.96 10.64 -23.89
CA ARG A 44 9.52 10.78 -23.60
C ARG A 44 9.21 10.68 -22.11
N GLU A 45 9.99 9.90 -21.36
CA GLU A 45 9.78 9.64 -19.93
C GLU A 45 10.94 10.18 -19.08
N LYS A 46 11.67 11.19 -19.59
CA LYS A 46 12.80 11.81 -18.89
C LYS A 46 12.41 12.30 -17.50
N LEU A 47 11.24 12.92 -17.34
CA LEU A 47 10.74 13.38 -16.04
C LEU A 47 10.64 12.23 -15.04
N ILE A 48 10.15 11.05 -15.47
CA ILE A 48 10.03 9.88 -14.61
C ILE A 48 11.41 9.40 -14.16
N ILE A 49 12.38 9.37 -15.09
CA ILE A 49 13.77 9.02 -14.78
C ILE A 49 14.40 10.01 -13.80
N ASP A 50 14.14 11.31 -13.96
CA ASP A 50 14.64 12.35 -13.07
C ASP A 50 13.99 12.23 -11.68
N LEU A 51 12.68 12.01 -11.61
CA LEU A 51 11.93 11.75 -10.36
C LEU A 51 12.46 10.53 -9.62
N ILE A 52 12.79 9.44 -10.33
CA ILE A 52 13.41 8.26 -9.73
C ILE A 52 14.74 8.62 -9.05
N ASN A 53 15.50 9.58 -9.57
CA ASN A 53 16.81 9.93 -9.03
C ASN A 53 16.75 10.97 -7.89
N THR A 54 15.56 11.47 -7.53
CA THR A 54 15.46 12.48 -6.46
C THR A 54 15.79 11.89 -5.10
N ARG A 55 16.31 12.73 -4.20
CA ARG A 55 16.59 12.33 -2.81
C ARG A 55 15.35 11.79 -2.11
N GLU A 56 14.19 12.40 -2.32
CA GLU A 56 12.95 11.98 -1.67
C GLU A 56 12.52 10.59 -2.12
N PHE A 57 12.69 10.26 -3.40
CA PHE A 57 12.37 8.93 -3.92
C PHE A 57 13.44 7.90 -3.55
N GLN A 58 14.74 8.23 -3.64
CA GLN A 58 15.84 7.33 -3.29
C GLN A 58 15.82 6.91 -1.81
N ARG A 59 15.24 7.74 -0.92
CA ARG A 59 14.99 7.39 0.49
C ARG A 59 14.17 6.12 0.63
N LEU A 60 13.22 5.85 -0.26
CA LEU A 60 12.35 4.68 -0.19
C LEU A 60 13.11 3.34 -0.23
N ARG A 61 14.39 3.33 -0.62
CA ARG A 61 15.27 2.14 -0.54
C ARG A 61 15.56 1.69 0.89
N ARG A 62 15.35 2.57 1.88
CA ARG A 62 15.61 2.31 3.30
C ARG A 62 14.32 2.10 4.09
N ILE A 63 13.19 1.98 3.39
CA ILE A 63 11.86 1.77 3.97
C ILE A 63 11.30 0.49 3.37
N ARG A 64 11.09 -0.53 4.21
CA ARG A 64 10.53 -1.80 3.78
C ARG A 64 9.06 -1.65 3.43
N GLN A 65 8.61 -2.39 2.43
CA GLN A 65 7.20 -2.38 2.01
C GLN A 65 6.30 -2.88 3.14
N LEU A 66 6.67 -4.03 3.72
CA LEU A 66 5.83 -4.77 4.66
C LEU A 66 6.19 -4.54 6.13
N GLY A 67 6.81 -3.40 6.45
CA GLY A 67 7.14 -3.02 7.83
C GLY A 67 7.89 -4.11 8.60
N ALA A 68 7.24 -4.69 9.63
CA ALA A 68 7.83 -5.69 10.51
C ALA A 68 7.82 -7.13 9.96
N LEU A 69 7.23 -7.38 8.78
CA LEU A 69 7.01 -8.74 8.27
C LEU A 69 8.30 -9.52 8.04
N PHE A 70 9.45 -8.85 7.82
CA PHE A 70 10.76 -9.50 7.67
C PHE A 70 11.13 -10.36 8.91
N LEU A 71 10.58 -10.03 10.09
CA LEU A 71 10.77 -10.82 11.32
C LEU A 71 9.99 -12.14 11.28
N THR A 72 9.05 -12.34 10.36
CA THR A 72 8.34 -13.62 10.15
C THR A 72 8.77 -14.25 8.83
N PHE A 73 8.63 -13.51 7.74
CA PHE A 73 8.96 -13.91 6.38
C PHE A 73 10.32 -13.31 6.03
N HIS A 74 11.39 -14.07 6.26
CA HIS A 74 12.76 -13.57 6.12
C HIS A 74 13.15 -13.13 4.69
N GLY A 75 12.34 -13.46 3.67
CA GLY A 75 12.50 -12.94 2.31
C GLY A 75 11.81 -11.58 2.06
N ALA A 76 10.93 -11.13 2.96
CA ALA A 76 10.16 -9.89 2.85
C ALA A 76 10.99 -8.63 3.16
N GLU A 77 12.13 -8.50 2.46
CA GLU A 77 13.12 -7.43 2.60
C GLU A 77 12.96 -6.37 1.50
N HIS A 78 11.99 -6.52 0.59
CA HIS A 78 11.75 -5.55 -0.47
C HIS A 78 11.28 -4.21 0.09
N THR A 79 11.55 -3.17 -0.69
CA THR A 79 11.44 -1.79 -0.25
C THR A 79 10.34 -1.08 -1.01
N ARG A 80 9.87 0.05 -0.46
CA ARG A 80 8.91 0.92 -1.15
C ARG A 80 9.49 1.43 -2.47
N PHE A 81 10.81 1.61 -2.57
CA PHE A 81 11.46 1.98 -3.83
C PHE A 81 11.19 0.97 -4.94
N THR A 82 11.38 -0.33 -4.66
CA THR A 82 11.14 -1.39 -5.66
C THR A 82 9.67 -1.51 -6.02
N HIS A 83 8.79 -1.34 -5.03
CA HIS A 83 7.34 -1.34 -5.25
C HIS A 83 6.91 -0.15 -6.13
N SER A 84 7.24 1.08 -5.75
CA SER A 84 6.87 2.28 -6.51
C SER A 84 7.41 2.29 -7.94
N LEU A 85 8.60 1.70 -8.19
CA LEU A 85 9.09 1.48 -9.56
C LEU A 85 8.22 0.49 -10.33
N GLY A 86 7.84 -0.61 -9.69
CA GLY A 86 6.93 -1.60 -10.25
C GLY A 86 5.56 -1.01 -10.55
N VAL A 87 4.99 -0.21 -9.64
CA VAL A 87 3.71 0.50 -9.81
C VAL A 87 3.78 1.50 -10.98
N ALA A 88 4.86 2.28 -11.08
CA ALA A 88 5.07 3.18 -12.22
C ALA A 88 5.14 2.41 -13.56
N PHE A 89 5.82 1.26 -13.57
CA PHE A 89 5.89 0.39 -14.74
C PHE A 89 4.54 -0.23 -15.07
N MET A 90 3.78 -0.66 -14.06
CA MET A 90 2.43 -1.20 -14.23
C MET A 90 1.47 -0.15 -14.78
N ALA A 91 1.50 1.08 -14.26
CA ALA A 91 0.70 2.18 -14.80
C ALA A 91 1.04 2.46 -16.27
N LYS A 92 2.33 2.43 -16.63
CA LYS A 92 2.79 2.50 -18.03
C LYS A 92 2.20 1.37 -18.87
N ARG A 93 2.29 0.12 -18.42
CA ARG A 93 1.78 -1.05 -19.15
C ARG A 93 0.26 -1.01 -19.34
N ILE A 94 -0.48 -0.62 -18.30
CA ILE A 94 -1.94 -0.45 -18.38
C ILE A 94 -2.27 0.63 -19.42
N PHE A 95 -1.62 1.79 -19.33
CA PHE A 95 -1.87 2.90 -20.26
C PHE A 95 -1.55 2.50 -21.71
N ASP A 96 -0.41 1.83 -21.94
CA ASP A 96 0.03 1.38 -23.25
C ASP A 96 -0.89 0.28 -23.82
N ALA A 97 -1.42 -0.62 -22.99
CA ALA A 97 -2.41 -1.62 -23.40
C ALA A 97 -3.75 -0.99 -23.81
N LEU A 98 -4.23 0.00 -23.05
CA LEU A 98 -5.44 0.75 -23.38
C LEU A 98 -5.27 1.57 -24.67
N LEU A 99 -4.08 2.17 -24.86
CA LEU A 99 -3.72 2.90 -26.07
C LEU A 99 -3.66 1.99 -27.29
N ALA A 100 -3.01 0.83 -27.18
CA ALA A 100 -2.92 -0.16 -28.26
C ALA A 100 -4.30 -0.69 -28.67
N ALA A 101 -5.22 -0.80 -27.73
CA ALA A 101 -6.62 -1.13 -27.99
C ALA A 101 -7.46 0.05 -28.53
N SER A 102 -6.84 1.20 -28.84
CA SER A 102 -7.50 2.41 -29.34
C SER A 102 -8.63 2.94 -28.44
N GLN A 103 -8.49 2.77 -27.12
CA GLN A 103 -9.51 3.16 -26.14
C GLN A 103 -9.31 4.57 -25.59
N ILE A 104 -8.10 5.12 -25.73
CA ILE A 104 -7.75 6.43 -25.19
C ILE A 104 -8.12 7.52 -26.21
N PRO A 105 -9.03 8.46 -25.88
CA PRO A 105 -9.51 9.47 -26.84
C PRO A 105 -8.49 10.58 -27.11
N GLN A 106 -7.60 10.87 -26.16
CA GLN A 106 -6.60 11.93 -26.27
C GLN A 106 -5.59 11.63 -27.40
N LYS A 107 -5.09 12.68 -28.06
CA LYS A 107 -4.07 12.62 -29.12
C LYS A 107 -2.97 13.65 -28.92
N GLY A 108 -1.84 13.47 -29.60
CA GLY A 108 -0.72 14.42 -29.60
C GLY A 108 -0.21 14.75 -28.19
N ARG A 109 0.06 16.03 -27.92
CA ARG A 109 0.59 16.49 -26.63
C ARG A 109 -0.30 16.18 -25.43
N ALA A 110 -1.62 16.18 -25.61
CA ALA A 110 -2.55 15.86 -24.52
C ALA A 110 -2.40 14.40 -24.08
N LEU A 111 -2.31 13.46 -25.04
CA LEU A 111 -2.05 12.05 -24.77
C LEU A 111 -0.74 11.84 -24.01
N GLU A 112 0.34 12.48 -24.49
CA GLU A 112 1.67 12.38 -23.86
C GLU A 112 1.66 12.91 -22.43
N ARG A 113 0.99 14.05 -22.19
CA ARG A 113 0.84 14.61 -20.85
C ARG A 113 0.03 13.71 -19.94
N THR A 114 -1.15 13.25 -20.37
CA THR A 114 -2.02 12.34 -19.59
C THR A 114 -1.27 11.06 -19.20
N ARG A 115 -0.49 10.49 -20.14
CA ARG A 115 0.36 9.32 -19.88
C ARG A 115 1.44 9.61 -18.84
N LEU A 116 2.14 10.74 -18.95
CA LEU A 116 3.16 11.13 -18.00
C LEU A 116 2.59 11.40 -16.60
N VAL A 117 1.41 12.03 -16.50
CA VAL A 117 0.72 12.25 -15.22
C VAL A 117 0.39 10.92 -14.55
N ALA A 118 -0.17 9.95 -15.30
CA ALA A 118 -0.49 8.62 -14.77
C ALA A 118 0.76 7.93 -14.19
N ILE A 119 1.88 7.92 -14.94
CA ILE A 119 3.12 7.27 -14.51
C ILE A 119 3.77 8.03 -13.34
N ALA A 120 3.75 9.36 -13.33
CA ALA A 120 4.31 10.17 -12.24
C ALA A 120 3.53 10.00 -10.94
N ALA A 121 2.20 10.00 -11.00
CA ALA A 121 1.34 9.74 -9.86
C ALA A 121 1.53 8.32 -9.33
N ALA A 122 1.59 7.32 -10.22
CA ALA A 122 1.91 5.94 -9.86
C ALA A 122 3.29 5.80 -9.20
N LEU A 123 4.30 6.51 -9.68
CA LEU A 123 5.64 6.51 -9.08
C LEU A 123 5.64 7.12 -7.68
N LEU A 124 4.90 8.20 -7.45
CA LEU A 124 5.01 9.02 -6.25
C LEU A 124 3.95 8.72 -5.18
N HIS A 125 2.99 7.82 -5.43
CA HIS A 125 1.87 7.55 -4.51
C HIS A 125 2.35 7.28 -3.07
N ASP A 126 3.47 6.57 -2.95
CA ASP A 126 4.05 6.08 -1.70
C ASP A 126 5.22 6.92 -1.16
N VAL A 127 5.57 8.06 -1.78
CA VAL A 127 6.77 8.84 -1.39
C VAL A 127 6.67 9.40 0.05
N GLY A 128 5.44 9.59 0.53
CA GLY A 128 5.13 10.08 1.87
C GLY A 128 5.21 9.03 2.99
N HIS A 129 5.53 7.77 2.70
CA HIS A 129 5.62 6.77 3.77
C HIS A 129 6.80 7.01 4.71
N GLY A 130 6.53 6.86 6.01
CA GLY A 130 7.50 6.86 7.09
C GLY A 130 8.12 5.48 7.36
N PRO A 131 9.04 5.38 8.33
CA PRO A 131 9.58 4.11 8.78
C PRO A 131 8.48 3.21 9.35
N PHE A 132 8.60 1.90 9.07
CA PHE A 132 7.63 0.87 9.46
C PHE A 132 6.18 1.16 9.03
N SER A 133 6.00 1.84 7.89
CA SER A 133 4.69 2.04 7.26
C SER A 133 3.71 2.77 8.19
N HIS A 134 2.52 2.20 8.44
CA HIS A 134 1.46 2.79 9.27
C HIS A 134 1.77 2.83 10.77
N LEU A 135 2.86 2.18 11.24
CA LEU A 135 3.19 2.22 12.66
C LEU A 135 3.57 3.63 13.13
N TYR A 136 4.29 4.37 12.28
CA TYR A 136 4.66 5.75 12.53
C TYR A 136 3.42 6.64 12.78
N GLU A 137 2.42 6.52 11.90
CA GLU A 137 1.17 7.29 11.94
C GLU A 137 0.35 7.02 13.21
N LYS A 138 0.46 5.83 13.80
CA LYS A 138 -0.32 5.46 14.98
C LYS A 138 0.28 5.95 16.30
N VAL A 139 1.55 6.38 16.30
CA VAL A 139 2.29 6.67 17.54
C VAL A 139 2.61 8.15 17.69
N PHE A 140 3.05 8.82 16.63
CA PHE A 140 3.58 10.19 16.75
C PHE A 140 2.54 11.27 16.44
N ASN A 141 1.80 11.12 15.34
CA ASN A 141 0.71 12.02 14.98
C ASN A 141 -0.26 11.35 14.02
N ASP A 142 -1.52 11.82 13.99
CA ASP A 142 -2.56 11.30 13.11
C ASP A 142 -2.36 11.67 11.62
N ARG A 143 -1.19 12.23 11.26
CA ARG A 143 -0.88 12.60 9.87
C ARG A 143 -0.57 11.36 9.07
N LYS A 144 -1.37 11.10 8.05
CA LYS A 144 -1.18 9.94 7.17
C LYS A 144 -0.11 10.17 6.11
N HIS A 145 0.44 9.09 5.57
CA HIS A 145 1.42 9.13 4.49
C HIS A 145 0.89 9.86 3.25
N GLU A 146 -0.42 9.82 2.94
CA GLU A 146 -0.96 10.57 1.80
C GLU A 146 -0.81 12.09 2.00
N GLU A 147 -0.89 12.59 3.24
CA GLU A 147 -0.62 14.00 3.55
C GLU A 147 0.87 14.32 3.39
N TRP A 148 1.76 13.43 3.82
CA TRP A 148 3.19 13.59 3.60
C TRP A 148 3.56 13.57 2.11
N THR A 149 2.93 12.71 1.30
CA THR A 149 3.07 12.70 -0.16
C THR A 149 2.73 14.07 -0.74
N ARG A 150 1.60 14.67 -0.34
CA ARG A 150 1.21 16.02 -0.77
C ARG A 150 2.23 17.08 -0.35
N LEU A 151 2.70 17.04 0.90
CA LEU A 151 3.70 17.98 1.41
C LEU A 151 5.04 17.88 0.65
N ILE A 152 5.49 16.66 0.32
CA ILE A 152 6.70 16.44 -0.47
C ILE A 152 6.55 16.99 -1.89
N ILE A 153 5.39 16.78 -2.52
CA ILE A 153 5.08 17.27 -3.86
C ILE A 153 5.01 18.80 -3.90
N HIS A 154 4.42 19.45 -2.90
CA HIS A 154 4.36 20.91 -2.83
C HIS A 154 5.69 21.56 -2.44
N ASN A 155 6.57 20.85 -1.70
CA ASN A 155 7.81 21.40 -1.16
C ASN A 155 8.72 21.96 -2.27
N THR A 156 8.83 23.29 -2.33
CA THR A 156 9.64 24.03 -3.31
C THR A 156 11.15 23.85 -3.13
N ARG A 157 11.58 23.42 -1.93
CA ARG A 157 12.99 23.18 -1.61
C ARG A 157 13.42 21.76 -1.98
N GLY A 158 12.48 20.83 -2.09
CA GLY A 158 12.72 19.45 -2.49
C GLY A 158 13.04 19.29 -3.99
N GLU A 159 13.72 18.21 -4.35
CA GLU A 159 14.03 17.90 -5.76
C GLU A 159 12.75 17.48 -6.52
N THR A 160 11.94 16.62 -5.90
CA THR A 160 10.67 16.14 -6.46
C THR A 160 9.69 17.27 -6.79
N GLY A 161 9.39 18.15 -5.82
CA GLY A 161 8.48 19.27 -6.03
C GLY A 161 9.00 20.30 -7.05
N ARG A 162 10.32 20.49 -7.16
CA ARG A 162 10.91 21.36 -8.19
C ARG A 162 10.75 20.78 -9.59
N LEU A 163 11.02 19.49 -9.78
CA LEU A 163 10.86 18.82 -11.07
C LEU A 163 9.41 18.83 -11.56
N LEU A 164 8.45 18.50 -10.67
CA LEU A 164 7.03 18.57 -11.01
C LEU A 164 6.57 19.99 -11.35
N ARG A 165 7.08 21.01 -10.63
CA ARG A 165 6.77 22.42 -10.93
C ARG A 165 7.31 22.85 -12.28
N GLN A 166 8.55 22.47 -12.61
CA GLN A 166 9.14 22.75 -13.93
C GLN A 166 8.34 22.10 -15.07
N ALA A 167 7.78 20.90 -14.83
CA ALA A 167 6.90 20.23 -15.77
C ALA A 167 5.44 20.78 -15.77
N GLY A 168 5.11 21.67 -14.83
CA GLY A 168 3.75 22.17 -14.61
C GLY A 168 2.77 21.06 -14.20
N MET A 169 3.22 20.01 -13.50
CA MET A 169 2.45 18.79 -13.20
C MET A 169 2.11 18.61 -11.72
N VAL A 170 2.41 19.59 -10.85
CA VAL A 170 2.10 19.50 -9.40
C VAL A 170 0.60 19.27 -9.18
N GLU A 171 -0.24 20.18 -9.67
CA GLU A 171 -1.70 20.09 -9.48
C GLU A 171 -2.31 18.88 -10.22
N ASP A 172 -1.76 18.52 -11.38
CA ASP A 172 -2.20 17.35 -12.13
C ASP A 172 -2.02 16.05 -11.32
N VAL A 173 -0.84 15.85 -10.73
CA VAL A 173 -0.54 14.66 -9.93
C VAL A 173 -1.40 14.63 -8.66
N LEU A 174 -1.60 15.77 -8.02
CA LEU A 174 -2.45 15.85 -6.82
C LEU A 174 -3.92 15.58 -7.15
N ALA A 175 -4.41 16.10 -8.27
CA ALA A 175 -5.76 15.82 -8.76
C ALA A 175 -5.99 14.33 -9.05
N VAL A 176 -4.97 13.55 -9.39
CA VAL A 176 -5.08 12.08 -9.51
C VAL A 176 -5.37 11.46 -8.15
N TYR A 177 -4.66 11.86 -7.10
CA TYR A 177 -4.87 11.34 -5.75
C TYR A 177 -6.21 11.76 -5.15
N ASP A 178 -6.69 12.95 -5.50
CA ASP A 178 -8.01 13.45 -5.08
C ASP A 178 -9.16 12.92 -5.97
N ARG A 179 -8.85 12.06 -6.95
CA ARG A 179 -9.79 11.56 -7.97
C ARG A 179 -10.54 12.68 -8.73
N ALA A 180 -9.90 13.84 -8.86
CA ALA A 180 -10.41 15.03 -9.55
C ALA A 180 -9.79 15.21 -10.96
N TYR A 181 -8.79 14.40 -11.33
CA TYR A 181 -8.15 14.48 -12.64
C TYR A 181 -9.10 14.02 -13.76
N THR A 182 -9.11 14.76 -14.88
CA THR A 182 -9.86 14.40 -16.08
C THR A 182 -8.90 13.99 -17.20
N PRO A 183 -9.05 12.79 -17.78
CA PRO A 183 -10.15 11.83 -17.61
C PRO A 183 -10.04 10.95 -16.33
N PRO A 184 -11.16 10.48 -15.76
CA PRO A 184 -11.19 9.73 -14.49
C PRO A 184 -10.37 8.43 -14.48
N PHE A 185 -10.29 7.73 -15.61
CA PHE A 185 -9.52 6.48 -15.69
C PHE A 185 -8.04 6.64 -15.29
N VAL A 186 -7.47 7.83 -15.36
CA VAL A 186 -6.09 8.08 -14.92
C VAL A 186 -5.97 7.89 -13.40
N SER A 187 -6.96 8.34 -12.66
CA SER A 187 -7.09 8.08 -11.22
C SER A 187 -7.33 6.60 -10.96
N ASP A 188 -8.18 5.94 -11.75
CA ASP A 188 -8.45 4.50 -11.60
C ASP A 188 -7.21 3.61 -11.86
N ILE A 189 -6.30 4.03 -12.74
CA ILE A 189 -5.02 3.34 -13.00
C ILE A 189 -4.15 3.33 -11.73
N VAL A 190 -4.19 4.40 -10.92
CA VAL A 190 -3.37 4.53 -9.71
C VAL A 190 -4.09 3.99 -8.48
N SER A 191 -5.41 4.21 -8.37
CA SER A 191 -6.22 3.84 -7.22
C SER A 191 -7.62 3.38 -7.63
N SER A 192 -7.88 2.08 -7.55
CA SER A 192 -9.16 1.41 -7.80
C SER A 192 -9.17 -0.01 -7.18
N GLN A 193 -10.14 -0.87 -7.51
CA GLN A 193 -10.06 -2.28 -7.11
C GLN A 193 -9.08 -3.09 -7.97
N LEU A 194 -8.71 -2.59 -9.15
CA LEU A 194 -7.82 -3.25 -10.11
C LEU A 194 -6.81 -2.21 -10.68
N ASP A 195 -6.02 -1.63 -9.77
CA ASP A 195 -5.05 -0.57 -10.05
C ASP A 195 -3.61 -1.10 -10.17
N ALA A 196 -2.71 -0.24 -10.62
CA ALA A 196 -1.28 -0.54 -10.76
C ALA A 196 -0.62 -0.87 -9.41
N ASP A 197 -1.08 -0.27 -8.31
CA ASP A 197 -0.58 -0.50 -6.96
C ASP A 197 -0.81 -1.96 -6.54
N ARG A 198 -2.07 -2.40 -6.52
CA ARG A 198 -2.46 -3.75 -6.13
C ARG A 198 -1.92 -4.81 -7.08
N LEU A 199 -1.82 -4.48 -8.37
CA LEU A 199 -1.21 -5.40 -9.32
C LEU A 199 0.28 -5.61 -9.02
N ASP A 200 1.04 -4.58 -8.65
CA ASP A 200 2.44 -4.78 -8.26
C ASP A 200 2.57 -5.51 -6.93
N TYR A 201 1.98 -4.99 -5.85
CA TYR A 201 2.31 -5.49 -4.51
C TYR A 201 1.88 -6.93 -4.32
N LEU A 202 0.77 -7.40 -4.90
CA LEU A 202 0.34 -8.78 -4.68
C LEU A 202 1.33 -9.79 -5.25
N LEU A 203 1.82 -9.56 -6.47
CA LEU A 203 2.83 -10.41 -7.08
C LEU A 203 4.17 -10.27 -6.35
N ARG A 204 4.56 -9.04 -6.02
CA ARG A 204 5.82 -8.75 -5.34
C ARG A 204 5.86 -9.35 -3.94
N ASP A 205 4.84 -9.12 -3.13
CA ASP A 205 4.74 -9.65 -1.77
C ASP A 205 4.68 -11.17 -1.80
N SER A 206 3.91 -11.77 -2.71
CA SER A 206 3.86 -13.21 -2.91
C SER A 206 5.24 -13.79 -3.20
N PHE A 207 5.96 -13.19 -4.15
CA PHE A 207 7.30 -13.62 -4.53
C PHE A 207 8.31 -13.46 -3.38
N MET A 208 8.33 -12.30 -2.73
CA MET A 208 9.33 -11.97 -1.70
C MET A 208 9.06 -12.72 -0.39
N THR A 209 7.81 -13.03 -0.06
CA THR A 209 7.47 -13.85 1.11
C THR A 209 7.59 -15.35 0.86
N GLY A 210 7.63 -15.78 -0.41
CA GLY A 210 7.57 -17.18 -0.81
C GLY A 210 6.18 -17.80 -0.72
N VAL A 211 5.14 -16.99 -0.48
CA VAL A 211 3.74 -17.45 -0.38
C VAL A 211 3.07 -17.37 -1.74
N ALA A 212 2.78 -18.52 -2.36
CA ALA A 212 2.29 -18.61 -3.73
C ALA A 212 0.82 -18.19 -3.95
N TYR A 213 0.08 -17.81 -2.90
CA TYR A 213 -1.34 -17.48 -3.02
C TYR A 213 -1.64 -16.18 -3.77
N GLY A 214 -0.70 -15.24 -3.83
CA GLY A 214 -0.88 -13.95 -4.52
C GLY A 214 -0.65 -13.98 -6.04
N GLN A 215 -0.48 -15.17 -6.64
CA GLN A 215 -0.26 -15.32 -8.07
C GLN A 215 -1.57 -15.24 -8.86
N TYR A 216 -1.55 -14.46 -9.93
CA TYR A 216 -2.67 -14.33 -10.87
C TYR A 216 -2.14 -14.03 -12.29
N ASP A 217 -2.97 -14.24 -13.31
CA ASP A 217 -2.59 -14.02 -14.71
C ASP A 217 -2.58 -12.53 -15.08
N LEU A 218 -1.45 -11.87 -14.80
CA LEU A 218 -1.25 -10.45 -15.08
C LEU A 218 -1.39 -10.11 -16.57
N GLU A 219 -0.82 -10.92 -17.45
CA GLU A 219 -0.83 -10.66 -18.90
C GLU A 219 -2.24 -10.76 -19.47
N TRP A 220 -3.04 -11.70 -18.97
CA TRP A 220 -4.45 -11.81 -19.34
C TRP A 220 -5.28 -10.65 -18.81
N ILE A 221 -5.04 -10.18 -17.59
CA ILE A 221 -5.69 -8.97 -17.05
C ILE A 221 -5.39 -7.78 -17.97
N LEU A 222 -4.12 -7.49 -18.25
CA LEU A 222 -3.71 -6.34 -19.06
C LEU A 222 -4.34 -6.37 -20.46
N THR A 223 -4.37 -7.53 -21.10
CA THR A 223 -5.01 -7.73 -22.42
C THR A 223 -6.52 -7.47 -22.40
N ASN A 224 -7.16 -7.68 -21.25
CA ASN A 224 -8.60 -7.54 -21.06
C ASN A 224 -9.02 -6.25 -20.35
N LEU A 225 -8.11 -5.35 -19.98
CA LEU A 225 -8.47 -4.03 -19.45
C LEU A 225 -9.19 -3.19 -20.52
N ARG A 226 -10.25 -2.51 -20.10
CA ARG A 226 -11.10 -1.68 -20.95
C ARG A 226 -11.36 -0.33 -20.30
N LEU A 227 -11.61 0.67 -21.14
CA LEU A 227 -12.26 1.91 -20.73
C LEU A 227 -13.75 1.81 -21.06
N ALA A 228 -14.59 2.09 -20.07
CA ALA A 228 -16.03 2.02 -20.23
C ALA A 228 -16.72 3.13 -19.44
N ARG A 229 -17.87 3.57 -19.94
CA ARG A 229 -18.73 4.51 -19.22
C ARG A 229 -19.57 3.77 -18.20
N ARG A 230 -19.82 4.38 -17.04
CA ARG A 230 -20.80 3.87 -16.09
C ARG A 230 -22.18 3.91 -16.77
N GLY A 231 -22.96 2.85 -16.64
CA GLY A 231 -24.36 2.89 -17.07
C GLY A 231 -25.07 3.99 -16.29
N ARG A 232 -25.89 4.81 -16.95
CA ARG A 232 -26.91 5.57 -16.22
C ARG A 232 -27.76 4.53 -15.52
N GLU A 233 -27.70 4.48 -14.19
CA GLU A 233 -28.67 3.74 -13.40
C GLU A 233 -30.07 4.08 -13.92
N GLY A 234 -30.87 3.05 -14.17
CA GLY A 234 -32.30 3.23 -14.39
C GLY A 234 -32.82 4.05 -13.22
N GLY A 235 -33.24 5.27 -13.52
CA GLY A 235 -33.69 6.20 -12.50
C GLY A 235 -34.69 5.54 -11.58
N ALA A 236 -34.51 5.80 -10.29
CA ALA A 236 -35.65 5.92 -9.40
C ALA A 236 -36.79 6.61 -10.18
N LYS A 237 -37.97 5.99 -10.20
CA LYS A 237 -39.21 6.61 -10.66
C LYS A 237 -39.49 7.83 -9.78
N GLY A 238 -38.80 8.93 -10.05
CA GLY A 238 -39.07 10.27 -9.55
C GLY A 238 -39.97 10.95 -10.57
N SER A 239 -41.15 11.33 -10.10
CA SER A 239 -42.21 12.07 -10.76
C SER A 239 -41.74 13.06 -11.84
N ALA A 240 -42.44 13.04 -12.97
CA ALA A 240 -42.41 14.10 -13.97
C ALA A 240 -42.64 15.48 -13.33
N GLY A 241 -41.65 16.35 -13.46
CA GLY A 241 -41.76 17.78 -13.26
C GLY A 241 -41.10 18.45 -14.47
N GLU A 242 -41.93 18.97 -15.37
CA GLU A 242 -41.49 19.76 -16.51
C GLU A 242 -40.76 21.02 -16.04
N THR A 243 -39.62 21.33 -16.64
CA THR A 243 -39.27 22.70 -17.03
C THR A 243 -38.06 22.68 -17.97
N GLY A 244 -38.26 23.23 -19.15
CA GLY A 244 -37.26 23.31 -20.20
C GLY A 244 -36.14 24.30 -19.87
N GLY A 245 -34.92 23.97 -20.31
CA GLY A 245 -33.80 24.91 -20.31
C GLY A 245 -32.47 24.26 -20.65
N ARG A 246 -31.89 24.69 -21.79
CA ARG A 246 -30.46 24.54 -22.18
C ARG A 246 -30.01 23.19 -22.74
N LYS A 247 -30.41 22.92 -23.98
CA LYS A 247 -29.59 22.17 -24.96
C LYS A 247 -28.42 23.04 -25.43
N ARG A 248 -27.30 23.09 -24.70
CA ARG A 248 -26.00 23.62 -25.18
C ARG A 248 -24.84 23.25 -24.23
N ALA A 249 -24.67 21.95 -23.96
CA ALA A 249 -23.47 21.42 -23.28
C ALA A 249 -23.19 19.93 -23.62
N ALA A 250 -23.70 19.43 -24.74
CA ALA A 250 -23.74 17.98 -25.03
C ALA A 250 -22.61 17.48 -25.96
N ARG A 251 -21.55 18.27 -26.20
CA ARG A 251 -20.40 17.82 -27.03
C ARG A 251 -19.07 17.74 -26.27
N ASP A 252 -18.91 18.44 -25.15
CA ASP A 252 -17.69 18.37 -24.34
C ASP A 252 -17.77 17.32 -23.20
N GLY A 253 -18.95 16.73 -22.97
CA GLY A 253 -19.20 15.72 -21.92
C GLY A 253 -19.11 14.26 -22.38
N ALA A 254 -18.55 13.97 -23.57
CA ALA A 254 -18.53 12.60 -24.12
C ALA A 254 -17.31 11.77 -23.65
N ASP A 255 -16.16 12.39 -23.40
CA ASP A 255 -14.92 11.68 -23.03
C ASP A 255 -14.62 11.71 -21.52
N GLY A 256 -15.36 12.51 -20.74
CA GLY A 256 -15.08 12.80 -19.33
C GLY A 256 -15.50 11.73 -18.31
N ASP A 257 -16.16 10.65 -18.73
CA ASP A 257 -16.75 9.62 -17.84
C ASP A 257 -16.20 8.21 -18.13
N LEU A 258 -15.00 8.11 -18.71
CA LEU A 258 -14.36 6.82 -18.94
C LEU A 258 -13.67 6.34 -17.67
N HIS A 259 -14.05 5.14 -17.24
CA HIS A 259 -13.50 4.44 -16.08
C HIS A 259 -12.78 3.16 -16.49
N LEU A 260 -11.80 2.77 -15.69
CA LEU A 260 -11.12 1.48 -15.85
C LEU A 260 -12.08 0.33 -15.51
N ALA A 261 -12.12 -0.66 -16.39
CA ALA A 261 -12.97 -1.83 -16.29
C ALA A 261 -12.27 -3.06 -16.88
N ILE A 262 -12.86 -4.24 -16.74
CA ILE A 262 -12.36 -5.46 -17.36
C ILE A 262 -13.36 -5.98 -18.40
N ASN A 263 -12.87 -6.60 -19.47
CA ASN A 263 -13.71 -7.20 -20.51
C ASN A 263 -14.64 -8.26 -19.91
N GLY A 264 -15.95 -7.98 -19.91
CA GLY A 264 -16.97 -8.83 -19.27
C GLY A 264 -17.12 -10.22 -19.90
N THR A 265 -16.61 -10.44 -21.12
CA THR A 265 -16.75 -11.73 -21.81
C THR A 265 -15.55 -12.66 -21.64
N LYS A 266 -14.36 -12.12 -21.35
CA LYS A 266 -13.10 -12.88 -21.39
C LYS A 266 -12.19 -12.64 -20.18
N GLY A 267 -12.29 -11.50 -19.52
CA GLY A 267 -11.37 -11.12 -18.44
C GLY A 267 -11.85 -11.47 -17.03
N TYR A 268 -13.12 -11.81 -16.84
CA TYR A 268 -13.71 -11.89 -15.50
C TYR A 268 -13.03 -12.94 -14.60
N HIS A 269 -12.68 -14.13 -15.11
CA HIS A 269 -11.99 -15.15 -14.32
C HIS A 269 -10.60 -14.74 -13.82
N ALA A 270 -9.86 -13.92 -14.59
CA ALA A 270 -8.56 -13.45 -14.12
C ALA A 270 -8.71 -12.35 -13.06
N ALA A 271 -9.72 -11.49 -13.17
CA ALA A 271 -10.07 -10.59 -12.08
C ALA A 271 -10.56 -11.35 -10.83
N GLU A 272 -11.33 -12.44 -11.02
CA GLU A 272 -11.76 -13.30 -9.92
C GLU A 272 -10.56 -13.95 -9.21
N GLN A 273 -9.62 -14.52 -9.97
CA GLN A 273 -8.36 -15.06 -9.44
C GLN A 273 -7.55 -14.00 -8.67
N PHE A 274 -7.45 -12.77 -9.20
CA PHE A 274 -6.78 -11.66 -8.53
C PHE A 274 -7.40 -11.34 -7.17
N VAL A 275 -8.74 -11.26 -7.08
CA VAL A 275 -9.44 -10.99 -5.83
C VAL A 275 -9.25 -12.14 -4.81
N ILE A 276 -9.32 -13.39 -5.25
CA ILE A 276 -9.06 -14.55 -4.39
C ILE A 276 -7.61 -14.53 -3.88
N GLY A 277 -6.65 -14.27 -4.77
CA GLY A 277 -5.24 -14.23 -4.42
C GLY A 277 -4.97 -13.14 -3.37
N ARG A 278 -5.58 -11.97 -3.54
CA ARG A 278 -5.58 -10.91 -2.53
C ARG A 278 -6.15 -11.40 -1.20
N TYR A 279 -7.34 -11.99 -1.19
CA TYR A 279 -7.97 -12.52 0.01
C TYR A 279 -7.04 -13.49 0.78
N LEU A 280 -6.42 -14.44 0.07
CA LEU A 280 -5.51 -15.40 0.68
C LEU A 280 -4.22 -14.75 1.19
N MET A 281 -3.66 -13.77 0.48
CA MET A 281 -2.49 -13.01 0.94
C MET A 281 -2.77 -12.28 2.26
N TYR A 282 -3.96 -11.70 2.44
CA TYR A 282 -4.34 -11.10 3.72
C TYR A 282 -4.34 -12.12 4.86
N GLN A 283 -4.91 -13.30 4.65
CA GLN A 283 -4.98 -14.33 5.68
C GLN A 283 -3.61 -14.89 6.04
N GLN A 284 -2.77 -15.15 5.03
CA GLN A 284 -1.55 -15.93 5.19
C GLN A 284 -0.33 -15.08 5.49
N VAL A 285 -0.29 -13.85 4.97
CA VAL A 285 0.87 -12.94 5.08
C VAL A 285 0.55 -11.76 5.98
N TYR A 286 -0.40 -10.91 5.57
CA TYR A 286 -0.63 -9.63 6.27
C TYR A 286 -1.18 -9.82 7.68
N TYR A 287 -1.99 -10.86 7.92
CA TYR A 287 -2.57 -11.22 9.23
C TYR A 287 -1.90 -12.38 9.94
N HIS A 288 -0.69 -12.73 9.50
CA HIS A 288 0.10 -13.75 10.17
C HIS A 288 0.37 -13.34 11.62
N LYS A 289 0.00 -14.21 12.57
CA LYS A 289 0.01 -13.93 14.01
C LYS A 289 1.37 -13.43 14.54
N THR A 290 2.46 -13.99 14.03
CA THR A 290 3.83 -13.59 14.42
C THR A 290 4.20 -12.22 13.88
N SER A 291 3.76 -11.88 12.67
CA SER A 291 4.01 -10.56 12.06
C SER A 291 3.25 -9.47 12.81
N ARG A 292 1.99 -9.75 13.16
CA ARG A 292 1.17 -8.87 14.01
C ARG A 292 1.82 -8.66 15.38
N ALA A 293 2.31 -9.72 16.03
CA ALA A 293 3.03 -9.59 17.29
C ALA A 293 4.29 -8.71 17.17
N ALA A 294 5.07 -8.87 16.10
CA ALA A 294 6.25 -8.06 15.85
C ALA A 294 5.90 -6.58 15.61
N GLU A 295 4.86 -6.32 14.81
CA GLU A 295 4.32 -4.97 14.57
C GLU A 295 3.88 -4.31 15.89
N GLN A 296 3.17 -5.05 16.74
CA GLN A 296 2.76 -4.58 18.07
C GLN A 296 3.96 -4.26 18.96
N MET A 297 5.01 -5.08 18.95
CA MET A 297 6.22 -4.79 19.73
C MET A 297 6.94 -3.52 19.25
N ILE A 298 7.09 -3.33 17.94
CA ILE A 298 7.71 -2.11 17.38
C ILE A 298 6.86 -0.89 17.74
N ARG A 299 5.53 -0.97 17.54
CA ARG A 299 4.59 0.09 17.94
C ARG A 299 4.77 0.47 19.41
N THR A 300 4.81 -0.53 20.28
CA THR A 300 4.95 -0.34 21.72
C THR A 300 6.33 0.20 22.11
N ALA A 301 7.40 -0.19 21.43
CA ALA A 301 8.73 0.39 21.64
C ALA A 301 8.73 1.89 21.28
N LEU A 302 8.13 2.26 20.14
CA LEU A 302 7.98 3.66 19.75
C LEU A 302 7.09 4.43 20.74
N GLN A 303 6.00 3.83 21.22
CA GLN A 303 5.15 4.44 22.24
C GLN A 303 5.91 4.65 23.55
N ARG A 304 6.66 3.63 24.01
CA ARG A 304 7.45 3.75 25.24
C ARG A 304 8.53 4.80 25.15
N LEU A 305 9.14 5.01 23.97
CA LEU A 305 10.07 6.09 23.73
C LEU A 305 9.41 7.47 24.00
N VAL A 306 8.18 7.68 23.53
CA VAL A 306 7.43 8.93 23.76
C VAL A 306 6.99 9.07 25.22
N ASP A 307 6.50 7.98 25.82
CA ASP A 307 6.03 7.97 27.21
C ASP A 307 7.17 8.22 28.19
N ALA A 308 8.31 7.54 28.02
CA ALA A 308 9.49 7.71 28.87
C ALA A 308 10.04 9.14 28.81
N HIS A 309 10.04 9.76 27.62
CA HIS A 309 10.38 11.17 27.49
C HIS A 309 9.37 12.07 28.20
N SER A 310 8.07 11.80 28.07
CA SER A 310 7.03 12.58 28.74
C SER A 310 7.07 12.44 30.27
N GLU A 311 7.45 11.26 30.78
CA GLU A 311 7.55 10.96 32.21
C GLU A 311 8.81 11.55 32.87
N SER A 312 9.94 11.58 32.15
CA SER A 312 11.26 11.91 32.73
C SER A 312 11.96 13.12 32.13
N ASN A 313 11.42 13.67 31.03
CA ASN A 313 12.04 14.68 30.17
C ASN A 313 13.44 14.27 29.65
N ARG A 314 13.73 12.97 29.57
CA ARG A 314 15.00 12.42 29.06
C ARG A 314 14.77 11.60 27.81
N LEU A 315 15.67 11.73 26.85
CA LEU A 315 15.77 10.84 25.71
C LEU A 315 16.77 9.70 26.03
N PRO A 316 16.73 8.58 25.30
CA PRO A 316 17.78 7.58 25.35
C PRO A 316 19.18 8.19 25.12
N ASP A 317 20.22 7.66 25.75
CA ASP A 317 21.61 8.06 25.50
C ASP A 317 22.45 6.86 25.01
N PRO A 318 22.88 6.83 23.73
CA PRO A 318 22.73 7.89 22.73
C PRO A 318 21.33 7.88 22.06
N CYS A 319 20.87 9.06 21.60
CA CYS A 319 19.68 9.17 20.74
C CYS A 319 20.04 9.91 19.45
N PRO A 320 19.80 9.34 18.26
CA PRO A 320 19.95 10.06 17.01
C PRO A 320 19.11 11.33 17.00
N GLU A 321 19.70 12.44 16.53
CA GLU A 321 19.05 13.75 16.57
C GLU A 321 17.68 13.77 15.88
N SER A 322 17.54 13.09 14.73
CA SER A 322 16.27 13.00 14.00
C SER A 322 15.17 12.28 14.79
N ILE A 323 15.52 11.25 15.57
CA ILE A 323 14.58 10.58 16.47
C ILE A 323 14.27 11.51 17.66
N GLY A 324 15.28 12.17 18.23
CA GLY A 324 15.08 13.11 19.32
C GLY A 324 14.11 14.23 18.96
N ARG A 325 14.30 14.87 17.80
CA ARG A 325 13.38 15.89 17.28
C ARG A 325 11.97 15.33 17.07
N LEU A 326 11.85 14.14 16.48
CA LEU A 326 10.55 13.49 16.27
C LEU A 326 9.76 13.32 17.59
N VAL A 327 10.45 12.86 18.64
CA VAL A 327 9.83 12.65 19.96
C VAL A 327 9.44 13.98 20.60
N VAL A 328 10.36 14.96 20.60
CA VAL A 328 10.14 16.28 21.22
C VAL A 328 9.00 17.05 20.53
N THR A 329 8.90 16.98 19.19
CA THR A 329 7.84 17.67 18.45
C THR A 329 6.53 16.88 18.34
N ARG A 330 6.49 15.64 18.88
CA ARG A 330 5.37 14.70 18.73
C ARG A 330 4.94 14.57 17.26
N GLY A 331 5.88 14.22 16.39
CA GLY A 331 5.59 14.02 14.97
C GLY A 331 5.47 15.29 14.12
N ASN A 332 5.33 16.48 14.73
CA ASN A 332 5.19 17.74 14.00
C ASN A 332 6.54 18.21 13.43
N LEU A 333 6.96 17.56 12.36
CA LEU A 333 8.24 17.79 11.70
C LEU A 333 8.09 18.64 10.44
N PRO A 334 9.09 19.49 10.14
CA PRO A 334 9.31 19.98 8.79
C PRO A 334 9.56 18.81 7.82
N VAL A 335 9.22 18.99 6.54
CA VAL A 335 9.41 17.95 5.50
C VAL A 335 10.85 17.45 5.45
N ASP A 336 11.85 18.33 5.56
CA ASP A 336 13.26 17.94 5.49
C ASP A 336 13.70 17.06 6.67
N ASP A 337 13.07 17.21 7.83
CA ASP A 337 13.35 16.38 9.01
C ASP A 337 12.61 15.03 8.90
N PHE A 338 11.37 15.03 8.41
CA PHE A 338 10.63 13.80 8.10
C PHE A 338 11.40 12.91 7.10
N LEU A 339 11.98 13.52 6.05
CA LEU A 339 12.76 12.82 5.04
C LEU A 339 14.06 12.18 5.57
N ARG A 340 14.48 12.47 6.80
CA ARG A 340 15.61 11.80 7.45
C ARG A 340 15.21 10.51 8.17
N LEU A 341 13.91 10.25 8.32
CA LEU A 341 13.41 9.06 9.01
C LEU A 341 13.27 7.90 8.03
N ASP A 342 13.86 6.75 8.38
CA ASP A 342 13.77 5.49 7.65
C ASP A 342 13.99 4.29 8.59
N ASP A 343 13.75 3.07 8.11
CA ASP A 343 13.79 1.88 8.97
C ASP A 343 15.21 1.62 9.52
N TRP A 344 16.24 1.97 8.76
CA TRP A 344 17.63 1.75 9.14
C TRP A 344 18.01 2.60 10.35
N LEU A 345 17.57 3.86 10.38
CA LEU A 345 17.75 4.75 11.52
C LEU A 345 17.18 4.12 12.81
N PHE A 346 15.94 3.64 12.76
CA PHE A 346 15.27 3.07 13.92
C PHE A 346 15.83 1.71 14.34
N LEU A 347 16.10 0.80 13.39
CA LEU A 347 16.66 -0.50 13.71
C LEU A 347 18.07 -0.39 14.31
N SER A 348 18.89 0.54 13.80
CA SER A 348 20.20 0.84 14.38
C SER A 348 20.06 1.42 15.79
N ALA A 349 19.12 2.34 16.00
CA ALA A 349 18.84 2.89 17.32
C ALA A 349 18.35 1.81 18.30
N PHE A 350 17.46 0.91 17.89
CA PHE A 350 17.00 -0.21 18.72
C PHE A 350 18.17 -1.11 19.12
N GLN A 351 19.06 -1.44 18.18
CA GLN A 351 20.27 -2.20 18.48
C GLN A 351 21.14 -1.49 19.51
N GLU A 352 21.44 -0.21 19.31
CA GLU A 352 22.26 0.58 20.22
C GLU A 352 21.63 0.68 21.62
N TRP A 353 20.33 0.96 21.70
CA TRP A 353 19.60 1.08 22.95
C TRP A 353 19.55 -0.24 23.72
N SER A 354 19.42 -1.37 23.02
CA SER A 354 19.40 -2.70 23.65
C SER A 354 20.70 -3.03 24.40
N LEU A 355 21.82 -2.42 24.00
CA LEU A 355 23.15 -2.68 24.55
C LEU A 355 23.52 -1.72 25.69
N GLN A 356 22.74 -0.67 25.93
CA GLN A 356 23.11 0.35 26.93
C GLN A 356 23.01 -0.17 28.38
N PRO A 357 23.92 0.30 29.27
CA PRO A 357 23.85 -0.01 30.68
C PRO A 357 22.57 0.58 31.33
N PRO A 358 22.14 0.05 32.49
CA PRO A 358 20.99 0.59 33.22
C PRO A 358 21.14 2.10 33.47
N GLY A 359 20.05 2.86 33.31
CA GLY A 359 20.01 4.30 33.57
C GLY A 359 20.25 5.20 32.35
N ARG A 360 20.79 4.67 31.24
CA ARG A 360 20.94 5.41 29.97
C ARG A 360 19.72 5.33 29.05
N VAL A 361 19.01 4.21 29.12
CA VAL A 361 17.78 3.95 28.36
C VAL A 361 16.73 3.46 29.35
N ASP A 362 15.47 3.87 29.14
CA ASP A 362 14.34 3.36 29.90
C ASP A 362 14.32 1.81 29.90
N PRO A 363 14.12 1.13 31.05
CA PRO A 363 14.20 -0.32 31.14
C PRO A 363 13.22 -1.07 30.22
N ILE A 364 12.00 -0.55 30.04
CA ILE A 364 10.99 -1.17 29.18
C ILE A 364 11.38 -0.97 27.71
N LEU A 365 11.78 0.24 27.33
CA LEU A 365 12.25 0.51 25.97
C LEU A 365 13.45 -0.37 25.61
N ARG A 366 14.42 -0.50 26.52
CA ARG A 366 15.60 -1.34 26.33
C ARG A 366 15.24 -2.82 26.12
N ASP A 367 14.35 -3.37 26.95
CA ASP A 367 13.90 -4.77 26.82
C ASP A 367 13.15 -4.99 25.50
N LEU A 368 12.24 -4.10 25.12
CA LEU A 368 11.51 -4.19 23.85
C LEU A 368 12.48 -4.15 22.65
N CYS A 369 13.46 -3.25 22.68
CA CYS A 369 14.49 -3.17 21.64
C CYS A 369 15.32 -4.46 21.55
N ASP A 370 15.78 -5.00 22.67
CA ASP A 370 16.54 -6.27 22.71
C ASP A 370 15.72 -7.44 22.14
N ARG A 371 14.43 -7.50 22.50
CA ARG A 371 13.53 -8.53 21.95
C ARG A 371 13.33 -8.41 20.45
N ILE A 372 13.18 -7.19 19.93
CA ILE A 372 13.00 -6.96 18.50
C ILE A 372 14.28 -7.36 17.74
N THR A 373 15.45 -6.91 18.20
CA THR A 373 16.73 -7.13 17.50
C THR A 373 17.20 -8.58 17.56
N ARG A 374 16.91 -9.30 18.65
CA ARG A 374 17.21 -10.74 18.78
C ARG A 374 16.04 -11.65 18.41
N ARG A 375 14.93 -11.07 17.93
CA ARG A 375 13.72 -11.80 17.53
C ARG A 375 13.09 -12.65 18.65
N HIS A 376 13.14 -12.19 19.90
CA HIS A 376 12.37 -12.73 21.03
C HIS A 376 10.94 -12.18 21.04
N LEU A 377 10.20 -12.49 19.98
CA LEU A 377 8.87 -11.94 19.74
C LEU A 377 7.83 -12.39 20.77
N PHE A 378 6.84 -11.52 21.00
CA PHE A 378 5.65 -11.85 21.79
C PHE A 378 4.88 -13.01 21.16
N LYS A 379 4.19 -13.77 22.00
CA LYS A 379 3.22 -14.78 21.59
C LYS A 379 1.84 -14.18 21.51
N THR A 380 0.97 -14.91 20.83
CA THR A 380 -0.40 -14.49 20.59
C THR A 380 -1.40 -15.58 20.95
N VAL A 381 -2.55 -15.18 21.50
CA VAL A 381 -3.77 -16.03 21.52
C VAL A 381 -4.87 -15.34 20.73
N ARG A 382 -5.65 -16.12 19.97
CA ARG A 382 -6.83 -15.63 19.24
C ARG A 382 -8.03 -15.63 20.17
N LEU A 383 -8.78 -14.53 20.19
CA LEU A 383 -9.98 -14.40 21.00
C LEU A 383 -11.23 -14.80 20.19
N VAL A 384 -12.22 -15.42 20.84
CA VAL A 384 -13.54 -15.76 20.26
C VAL A 384 -14.64 -14.83 20.75
N THR A 385 -14.45 -14.21 21.90
CA THR A 385 -15.47 -13.41 22.59
C THR A 385 -15.26 -11.94 22.29
N ASP A 386 -16.36 -11.18 22.16
CA ASP A 386 -16.31 -9.72 22.12
C ASP A 386 -15.61 -9.19 23.37
N THR A 387 -14.55 -8.39 23.20
CA THR A 387 -13.76 -7.80 24.29
C THR A 387 -14.61 -6.94 25.23
N ARG A 388 -15.82 -6.54 24.83
CA ARG A 388 -16.81 -5.82 25.65
C ARG A 388 -17.55 -6.69 26.67
N HIS A 389 -17.33 -8.01 26.68
CA HIS A 389 -17.96 -8.91 27.63
C HIS A 389 -17.42 -8.68 29.05
N LYS A 390 -18.31 -8.43 30.03
CA LYS A 390 -17.92 -8.09 31.41
C LYS A 390 -16.95 -9.09 32.05
N ALA A 391 -17.18 -10.38 31.83
CA ALA A 391 -16.30 -11.44 32.34
C ALA A 391 -14.90 -11.41 31.71
N PHE A 392 -14.78 -10.97 30.45
CA PHE A 392 -13.49 -10.80 29.80
C PHE A 392 -12.73 -9.63 30.43
N GLY A 393 -13.38 -8.49 30.64
CA GLY A 393 -12.77 -7.33 31.31
C GLY A 393 -12.25 -7.66 32.72
N GLN A 394 -13.01 -8.44 33.50
CA GLN A 394 -12.56 -8.93 34.81
C GLN A 394 -11.32 -9.83 34.70
N ALA A 395 -11.33 -10.77 33.74
CA ALA A 395 -10.19 -11.65 33.50
C ALA A 395 -8.92 -10.87 33.06
N ILE A 396 -9.08 -9.82 32.26
CA ILE A 396 -7.98 -8.93 31.84
C ILE A 396 -7.42 -8.12 33.01
N GLU A 397 -8.26 -7.63 33.94
CA GLU A 397 -7.77 -6.92 35.12
C GLU A 397 -6.99 -7.85 36.07
N GLU A 398 -7.51 -9.06 36.31
CA GLU A 398 -6.77 -10.09 37.06
C GLU A 398 -5.43 -10.42 36.40
N LEU A 399 -5.44 -10.61 35.09
CA LEU A 399 -4.24 -10.89 34.30
C LEU A 399 -3.24 -9.74 34.39
N SER A 400 -3.71 -8.50 34.31
CA SER A 400 -2.88 -7.30 34.49
C SER A 400 -2.19 -7.28 35.86
N GLY A 401 -2.90 -7.67 36.91
CA GLY A 401 -2.30 -7.85 38.24
C GLY A 401 -1.19 -8.91 38.27
N LEU A 402 -1.35 -10.02 37.55
CA LEU A 402 -0.34 -11.08 37.45
C LEU A 402 0.89 -10.64 36.64
N PHE A 403 0.70 -9.85 35.59
CA PHE A 403 1.79 -9.23 34.82
C PHE A 403 2.63 -8.31 35.71
N ARG A 404 1.99 -7.40 36.46
CA ARG A 404 2.67 -6.50 37.40
C ARG A 404 3.50 -7.28 38.43
N LYS A 405 2.95 -8.36 39.00
CA LYS A 405 3.66 -9.26 39.94
C LYS A 405 4.89 -9.94 39.34
N LYS A 406 4.94 -10.12 38.01
CA LYS A 406 6.07 -10.69 37.27
C LYS A 406 7.04 -9.64 36.72
N GLY A 407 6.84 -8.36 37.04
CA GLY A 407 7.69 -7.27 36.57
C GLY A 407 7.38 -6.78 35.15
N PHE A 408 6.22 -7.16 34.59
CA PHE A 408 5.76 -6.67 33.29
C PHE A 408 4.68 -5.61 33.49
N ASP A 409 4.88 -4.40 32.96
CA ASP A 409 3.82 -3.40 32.86
C ASP A 409 2.80 -3.82 31.78
N PRO A 410 1.53 -4.12 32.15
CA PRO A 410 0.52 -4.58 31.20
C PRO A 410 0.32 -3.65 30.01
N ARG A 411 0.56 -2.33 30.17
CA ARG A 411 0.42 -1.35 29.08
C ARG A 411 1.33 -1.63 27.88
N TYR A 412 2.49 -2.24 28.14
CA TYR A 412 3.51 -2.52 27.11
C TYR A 412 3.69 -4.02 26.84
N TYR A 413 3.23 -4.88 27.75
CA TYR A 413 3.44 -6.33 27.66
C TYR A 413 2.17 -7.16 27.51
N LEU A 414 0.97 -6.57 27.64
CA LEU A 414 -0.31 -7.23 27.37
C LEU A 414 -1.08 -6.39 26.34
N LEU A 415 -0.83 -6.67 25.06
CA LEU A 415 -1.28 -5.82 23.96
C LEU A 415 -2.46 -6.44 23.24
N GLU A 416 -3.49 -5.65 22.95
CA GLU A 416 -4.57 -6.03 22.05
C GLU A 416 -4.19 -5.72 20.60
N ASP A 417 -4.37 -6.72 19.73
CA ASP A 417 -4.26 -6.58 18.28
C ASP A 417 -5.64 -6.83 17.67
N ASP A 418 -6.14 -5.82 16.96
CA ASP A 418 -7.40 -5.87 16.21
C ASP A 418 -7.09 -5.72 14.72
N ALA A 419 -6.94 -6.85 14.03
CA ALA A 419 -6.75 -6.87 12.59
C ALA A 419 -8.12 -7.00 11.91
N THR A 420 -8.49 -6.00 11.11
CA THR A 420 -9.74 -5.99 10.34
C THR A 420 -9.43 -5.68 8.88
N ASP A 421 -9.76 -6.60 7.97
CA ASP A 421 -9.75 -6.35 6.52
C ASP A 421 -11.14 -6.47 5.95
N LEU A 422 -11.34 -5.79 4.83
CA LEU A 422 -12.42 -6.03 3.90
C LEU A 422 -11.84 -6.59 2.60
N PRO A 423 -11.97 -7.91 2.36
CA PRO A 423 -11.39 -8.58 1.19
C PRO A 423 -11.76 -7.91 -0.13
N TYR A 424 -13.02 -7.47 -0.21
CA TYR A 424 -13.58 -6.80 -1.37
C TYR A 424 -14.66 -5.81 -0.91
N ARG A 425 -14.61 -4.59 -1.43
CA ARG A 425 -15.61 -3.55 -1.20
C ARG A 425 -16.44 -3.42 -2.46
N ASP A 426 -17.75 -3.33 -2.30
CA ASP A 426 -18.65 -2.97 -3.40
C ASP A 426 -19.11 -1.52 -3.30
N LEU A 427 -19.84 -1.08 -4.31
CA LEU A 427 -20.38 0.29 -4.39
C LEU A 427 -21.27 0.63 -3.18
N ALA A 428 -22.13 -0.29 -2.74
CA ALA A 428 -23.03 -0.06 -1.61
C ALA A 428 -22.27 0.10 -0.29
N TYR A 429 -21.14 -0.59 -0.11
CA TYR A 429 -20.24 -0.36 1.01
C TYR A 429 -19.55 1.00 0.91
N SER A 430 -19.03 1.34 -0.27
CA SER A 430 -18.39 2.63 -0.52
C SER A 430 -19.33 3.79 -0.18
N ASP A 431 -20.59 3.72 -0.64
CA ASP A 431 -21.62 4.73 -0.40
C ASP A 431 -21.96 4.86 1.10
N ARG A 432 -22.16 3.74 1.79
CA ARG A 432 -22.43 3.73 3.24
C ARG A 432 -21.30 4.36 4.06
N MET A 433 -20.06 4.18 3.62
CA MET A 433 -18.88 4.72 4.30
C MET A 433 -18.49 6.13 3.81
N GLY A 434 -19.20 6.69 2.83
CA GLY A 434 -18.83 7.97 2.22
C GLY A 434 -17.45 7.94 1.56
N THR A 435 -17.00 6.75 1.12
CA THR A 435 -15.72 6.56 0.44
C THR A 435 -15.93 6.50 -1.07
N ALA A 436 -14.87 6.70 -1.85
CA ALA A 436 -14.99 6.69 -3.29
C ALA A 436 -15.53 5.34 -3.81
N PRO A 437 -16.43 5.36 -4.82
CA PRO A 437 -17.08 4.17 -5.35
C PRO A 437 -16.03 3.25 -5.97
N GLU A 438 -15.90 2.04 -5.42
CA GLU A 438 -14.89 1.08 -5.78
C GLU A 438 -15.52 -0.30 -6.04
N ASP A 439 -15.43 -0.75 -7.29
CA ASP A 439 -15.78 -2.10 -7.72
C ASP A 439 -15.12 -2.35 -9.09
N ILE A 440 -14.94 -3.62 -9.50
CA ILE A 440 -14.42 -3.99 -10.81
C ILE A 440 -15.60 -4.03 -11.79
N GLY A 441 -15.71 -3.01 -12.64
CA GLY A 441 -16.73 -2.96 -13.67
C GLY A 441 -16.48 -3.95 -14.82
N LEU A 442 -17.54 -4.60 -15.29
CA LEU A 442 -17.53 -5.45 -16.48
C LEU A 442 -17.91 -4.64 -17.73
N ALA A 443 -16.96 -4.45 -18.63
CA ALA A 443 -17.14 -3.71 -19.86
C ALA A 443 -17.64 -4.60 -21.01
N VAL A 444 -18.75 -4.22 -21.63
CA VAL A 444 -19.24 -4.77 -22.90
C VAL A 444 -19.64 -3.61 -23.82
N ARG A 445 -19.07 -3.57 -25.03
CA ARG A 445 -19.34 -2.51 -26.04
C ARG A 445 -19.16 -1.08 -25.48
N GLY A 446 -18.13 -0.86 -24.67
CA GLY A 446 -17.77 0.46 -24.11
C GLY A 446 -18.65 0.94 -22.93
N ARG A 447 -19.49 0.07 -22.37
CA ARG A 447 -20.31 0.35 -21.19
C ARG A 447 -20.05 -0.66 -20.10
N ILE A 448 -20.06 -0.20 -18.85
CA ILE A 448 -20.10 -1.08 -17.68
C ILE A 448 -21.53 -1.63 -17.59
N ILE A 449 -21.67 -2.95 -17.73
CA ILE A 449 -22.98 -3.63 -17.72
C ILE A 449 -23.30 -4.30 -16.38
N GLY A 450 -22.33 -4.36 -15.49
CA GLY A 450 -22.43 -4.94 -14.16
C GLY A 450 -21.08 -4.90 -13.47
N TYR A 451 -21.04 -5.37 -12.23
CA TYR A 451 -19.86 -5.34 -11.38
C TYR A 451 -19.50 -6.73 -10.87
N MET A 452 -18.21 -6.91 -10.55
CA MET A 452 -17.70 -8.19 -10.07
C MET A 452 -18.34 -8.62 -8.74
N SER A 453 -18.79 -7.67 -7.92
CA SER A 453 -19.50 -7.96 -6.67
C SER A 453 -20.88 -8.60 -6.87
N GLU A 454 -21.46 -8.54 -8.08
CA GLU A 454 -22.78 -9.10 -8.33
C GLU A 454 -22.76 -10.64 -8.31
N ARG A 455 -23.69 -11.25 -7.58
CA ARG A 455 -23.81 -12.72 -7.47
C ARG A 455 -23.96 -13.42 -8.82
N THR A 456 -24.60 -12.77 -9.78
CA THR A 456 -24.78 -13.26 -11.17
C THR A 456 -23.49 -13.24 -11.97
N VAL A 457 -22.51 -12.42 -11.56
CA VAL A 457 -21.19 -12.29 -12.18
C VAL A 457 -20.19 -13.24 -11.52
N SER A 458 -20.01 -13.12 -10.20
CA SER A 458 -19.15 -14.01 -9.42
C SER A 458 -19.83 -14.38 -8.10
N PRO A 459 -20.43 -15.59 -8.01
CA PRO A 459 -20.94 -16.11 -6.74
C PRO A 459 -19.86 -16.20 -5.65
N LEU A 460 -18.60 -16.34 -6.05
CA LEU A 460 -17.48 -16.46 -5.13
C LEU A 460 -17.13 -15.10 -4.49
N ILE A 461 -16.98 -14.04 -5.30
CA ILE A 461 -16.70 -12.70 -4.76
C ILE A 461 -17.86 -12.19 -3.94
N ASP A 462 -19.10 -12.45 -4.39
CA ASP A 462 -20.31 -12.16 -3.60
C ASP A 462 -20.28 -12.82 -2.22
N SER A 463 -19.71 -14.03 -2.08
CA SER A 463 -19.62 -14.73 -0.79
C SER A 463 -18.57 -14.19 0.19
N ILE A 464 -17.61 -13.37 -0.29
CA ILE A 464 -16.51 -12.83 0.53
C ILE A 464 -16.50 -11.30 0.64
N ARG A 465 -17.33 -10.60 -0.15
CA ARG A 465 -17.42 -9.12 -0.12
C ARG A 465 -18.04 -8.63 1.18
N ASN A 466 -17.69 -7.42 1.59
CA ASN A 466 -18.34 -6.67 2.67
C ASN A 466 -18.45 -7.37 4.05
N GLU A 467 -17.81 -8.52 4.25
CA GLU A 467 -17.68 -9.17 5.55
C GLU A 467 -16.32 -8.82 6.15
N PRO A 468 -16.25 -7.90 7.13
CA PRO A 468 -14.99 -7.60 7.79
C PRO A 468 -14.51 -8.85 8.52
N ARG A 469 -13.34 -9.36 8.12
CA ARG A 469 -12.72 -10.46 8.84
C ARG A 469 -11.94 -9.89 10.00
N LYS A 470 -12.60 -9.85 11.16
CA LYS A 470 -12.03 -9.38 12.41
C LYS A 470 -11.25 -10.50 13.09
N LEU A 471 -9.95 -10.31 13.25
CA LEU A 471 -9.07 -11.20 13.99
C LEU A 471 -8.54 -10.47 15.21
N GLN A 472 -9.19 -10.70 16.35
CA GLN A 472 -8.74 -10.17 17.63
C GLN A 472 -7.74 -11.12 18.30
N ARG A 473 -6.63 -10.57 18.75
CA ARG A 473 -5.57 -11.31 19.45
C ARG A 473 -5.06 -10.53 20.65
N LEU A 474 -4.57 -11.26 21.64
CA LEU A 474 -3.70 -10.70 22.67
C LEU A 474 -2.27 -11.09 22.39
N CYS A 475 -1.36 -10.12 22.47
CA CYS A 475 0.09 -10.30 22.33
C CYS A 475 0.77 -10.12 23.69
N PHE A 476 1.66 -11.04 24.06
CA PHE A 476 2.34 -11.04 25.36
C PHE A 476 3.69 -11.77 25.37
N PRO A 477 4.60 -11.51 26.33
CA PRO A 477 5.85 -12.26 26.48
C PRO A 477 5.63 -13.76 26.66
N GLU A 478 6.52 -14.59 26.06
CA GLU A 478 6.46 -16.06 26.20
C GLU A 478 6.41 -16.53 27.66
N ALA A 479 7.10 -15.84 28.57
CA ALA A 479 7.10 -16.13 30.01
C ALA A 479 5.70 -16.07 30.65
N MET A 480 4.75 -15.36 30.03
CA MET A 480 3.37 -15.22 30.52
C MET A 480 2.39 -16.20 29.85
N ARG A 481 2.81 -17.01 28.87
CA ARG A 481 1.92 -17.88 28.09
C ARG A 481 1.02 -18.76 28.95
N SER A 482 1.60 -19.55 29.84
CA SER A 482 0.83 -20.48 30.68
C SER A 482 -0.13 -19.77 31.63
N VAL A 483 0.16 -18.52 31.99
CA VAL A 483 -0.72 -17.68 32.80
C VAL A 483 -1.90 -17.20 31.97
N VAL A 484 -1.64 -16.69 30.76
CA VAL A 484 -2.67 -16.20 29.84
C VAL A 484 -3.60 -17.33 29.40
N GLU A 485 -3.07 -18.46 28.94
CA GLU A 485 -3.88 -19.58 28.45
C GLU A 485 -4.79 -20.16 29.54
N ARG A 486 -4.32 -20.23 30.79
CA ARG A 486 -5.15 -20.70 31.91
C ARG A 486 -6.24 -19.70 32.28
N ARG A 487 -5.91 -18.40 32.35
CA ARG A 487 -6.86 -17.36 32.77
C ARG A 487 -7.90 -17.05 31.70
N LEU A 488 -7.52 -17.11 30.43
CA LEU A 488 -8.37 -16.79 29.30
C LEU A 488 -8.90 -18.03 28.56
N LYS A 489 -8.75 -19.23 29.12
CA LYS A 489 -9.24 -20.49 28.53
C LYS A 489 -10.67 -20.39 27.95
N PRO A 490 -11.65 -19.74 28.62
CA PRO A 490 -13.02 -19.63 28.08
C PRO A 490 -13.16 -18.69 26.89
N PHE A 491 -12.18 -17.82 26.65
CA PHE A 491 -12.24 -16.73 25.66
C PHE A 491 -11.31 -16.96 24.46
N ILE A 492 -10.47 -18.00 24.49
CA ILE A 492 -9.50 -18.32 23.45
C ILE A 492 -10.09 -19.28 22.42
N ALA A 493 -9.85 -19.01 21.13
CA ALA A 493 -10.23 -19.91 20.04
C ALA A 493 -9.41 -21.19 20.11
N SER A 494 -10.04 -22.34 19.91
CA SER A 494 -9.27 -23.58 19.70
C SER A 494 -8.40 -23.42 18.45
N GLU A 495 -7.12 -23.83 18.50
CA GLU A 495 -6.17 -23.68 17.37
C GLU A 495 -6.60 -24.37 16.06
N ARG A 496 -7.69 -25.15 16.06
CA ARG A 496 -8.25 -25.85 14.90
C ARG A 496 -9.27 -25.04 14.08
N GLN A 497 -9.47 -23.74 14.34
CA GLN A 497 -10.41 -22.87 13.61
C GLN A 497 -9.81 -21.55 13.13
#